data_AF-A0A382NXY4-F1
#
_entry.id   AF-A0A382NXY4-F1
#
_cell.length_a   1.000
_cell.length_b   1.000
_cell.length_c   1.000
_cell.angle_alpha   90.00
_cell.angle_beta   90.00
_cell.angle_gamma   90.00
#
_symmetry.space_group_name_H-M   'P 1'
#
loop_
_entity.id
_entity.type
_entity.pdbx_description
1 polymer ?
#
loop_
_entity_poly.entity_id
_entity_poly.type
_entity_poly.pdbx_seq_one_letter_code
_entity_poly.pdbx_strand_id
1 'polypeptide(L)'
;MAVRPIPKQSILDCLPTAAEIGELRIVNKDLNFIQAMIKRADDLTSQALSATDYSQLVKITDNYTKLADRASSNTQILKELSNESNPLTEVNGSAEMLEKVQLLSQALENKTQELGVQFSSNSTTQYEAYNNSVAALSSRVDSINSPNEVISIFKDLESLLKDIGENSRYLNSNDNASELVNKVELIAQQYAGKADTYSPSFMSDIGSQIGSINDKIRGLMGQVDSLNSNIEVQSHIQQVSQIRDEVNSLASTYKNFSGSKDMIFSLDELSISTHTKVQDMFDSNEIVSDLMPLVDNPEALSRAVKEASIRSDVSVVENVLMPLVNKTNELSAKV
;
A
#
# COMPACT_ATOMS: atom_id res chain seq x y z
N MET A 1 3.47 113.32 -13.91
CA MET A 1 2.80 112.01 -13.80
C MET A 1 3.46 111.08 -14.81
N ALA A 2 4.22 110.08 -14.35
CA ALA A 2 4.78 109.04 -15.19
C ALA A 2 4.56 107.70 -14.49
N VAL A 3 3.58 106.93 -14.97
CA VAL A 3 3.28 105.59 -14.46
C VAL A 3 4.38 104.66 -15.00
N ARG A 4 5.18 104.08 -14.09
CA ARG A 4 6.19 103.07 -14.44
C ARG A 4 5.48 101.75 -14.80
N PRO A 5 5.90 101.03 -15.85
CA PRO A 5 5.28 99.75 -16.20
C PRO A 5 5.64 98.70 -15.15
N ILE A 6 4.65 97.92 -14.72
CA ILE A 6 4.83 96.74 -13.87
C ILE A 6 5.56 95.68 -14.71
N PRO A 7 6.65 95.06 -14.23
CA PRO A 7 7.31 93.98 -14.96
C PRO A 7 6.33 92.82 -15.13
N LYS A 8 5.97 92.49 -16.37
CA LYS A 8 5.28 91.24 -16.67
C LYS A 8 6.32 90.14 -16.68
N GLN A 9 6.51 89.44 -15.56
CA GLN A 9 7.15 88.13 -15.58
C GLN A 9 6.33 87.23 -16.51
N SER A 10 6.99 86.65 -17.50
CA SER A 10 6.33 85.78 -18.46
C SER A 10 5.90 84.49 -17.77
N ILE A 11 4.65 84.04 -17.96
CA ILE A 11 4.20 82.72 -17.47
C ILE A 11 5.10 81.59 -18.01
N LEU A 12 5.76 81.79 -19.17
CA LEU A 12 6.74 80.86 -19.73
C LEU A 12 8.03 80.74 -18.89
N ASP A 13 8.42 81.79 -18.17
CA ASP A 13 9.57 81.75 -17.25
C ASP A 13 9.22 81.04 -15.92
N CYS A 14 7.93 80.73 -15.70
CA CYS A 14 7.44 79.96 -14.56
C CYS A 14 7.11 78.49 -14.92
N LEU A 15 7.26 78.09 -16.19
CA LEU A 15 7.08 76.71 -16.61
C LEU A 15 8.40 75.95 -16.44
N PRO A 16 8.41 74.79 -15.76
CA PRO A 16 9.61 73.98 -15.64
C PRO A 16 10.10 73.59 -17.04
N THR A 17 11.41 73.73 -17.23
CA THR A 17 12.11 73.36 -18.45
C THR A 17 11.96 71.85 -18.71
N ALA A 18 12.16 71.43 -19.96
CA ALA A 18 12.09 70.00 -20.31
C ALA A 18 13.08 69.13 -19.50
N ALA A 19 14.19 69.71 -19.05
CA ALA A 19 15.15 69.07 -18.14
C ALA A 19 14.53 68.85 -16.75
N GLU A 20 13.93 69.89 -16.16
CA GLU A 20 13.26 69.80 -14.85
C GLU A 20 12.05 68.85 -14.88
N ILE A 21 11.27 68.84 -15.98
CA ILE A 21 10.17 67.87 -16.18
C ILE A 21 10.72 66.44 -16.30
N GLY A 22 11.88 66.26 -16.95
CA GLY A 22 12.58 64.98 -17.06
C GLY A 22 13.06 64.45 -15.71
N GLU A 23 13.70 65.29 -14.91
CA GLU A 23 14.14 64.96 -13.55
C GLU A 23 12.97 64.61 -12.63
N LEU A 24 11.89 65.41 -12.64
CA LEU A 24 10.66 65.11 -11.89
C LEU A 24 10.06 63.75 -12.25
N ARG A 25 10.11 63.36 -13.54
CA ARG A 25 9.59 62.08 -14.02
C ARG A 25 10.46 60.90 -13.59
N ILE A 26 11.77 61.09 -13.51
CA ILE A 26 12.72 60.09 -12.98
C ILE A 26 12.47 59.89 -11.47
N VAL A 27 12.40 60.98 -10.70
CA VAL A 27 12.13 60.95 -9.25
C VAL A 27 10.80 60.25 -8.94
N ASN A 28 9.72 60.54 -9.68
CA ASN A 28 8.43 59.87 -9.48
C ASN A 28 8.47 58.37 -9.80
N LYS A 29 9.29 57.95 -10.76
CA LYS A 29 9.45 56.53 -11.09
C LYS A 29 10.17 55.79 -9.96
N ASP A 30 11.18 56.41 -9.38
CA ASP A 30 11.93 55.84 -8.26
C ASP A 30 11.06 55.76 -6.99
N LEU A 31 10.21 56.77 -6.77
CA LEU A 31 9.27 56.80 -5.65
C LEU A 31 8.20 55.69 -5.74
N ASN A 32 7.62 55.48 -6.92
CA ASN A 32 6.70 54.37 -7.18
C ASN A 32 7.38 53.01 -6.99
N PHE A 33 8.66 52.90 -7.36
CA PHE A 33 9.43 51.68 -7.17
C PHE A 33 9.67 51.38 -5.68
N ILE A 34 10.02 52.40 -4.88
CA ILE A 34 10.18 52.27 -3.41
C ILE A 34 8.87 51.82 -2.75
N GLN A 35 7.74 52.44 -3.10
CA GLN A 35 6.43 52.05 -2.58
C GLN A 35 6.04 50.61 -2.94
N ALA A 36 6.35 50.16 -4.17
CA ALA A 36 6.12 48.78 -4.58
C ALA A 36 6.96 47.78 -3.76
N MET A 37 8.19 48.15 -3.39
CA MET A 37 9.03 47.31 -2.55
C MET A 37 8.60 47.32 -1.08
N ILE A 38 8.16 48.45 -0.54
CA ILE A 38 7.55 48.54 0.81
C ILE A 38 6.36 47.58 0.89
N LYS A 39 5.44 47.66 -0.08
CA LYS A 39 4.31 46.73 -0.16
C LYS A 39 4.77 45.28 -0.25
N ARG A 40 5.81 44.99 -1.03
CA ARG A 40 6.37 43.65 -1.14
C ARG A 40 6.95 43.15 0.19
N ALA A 41 7.59 44.01 0.96
CA ALA A 41 8.09 43.68 2.31
C ALA A 41 6.92 43.34 3.25
N ASP A 42 5.85 44.14 3.24
CA ASP A 42 4.64 43.88 4.04
C ASP A 42 3.94 42.56 3.65
N ASP A 43 3.82 42.30 2.34
CA ASP A 43 3.24 41.05 1.83
C ASP A 43 4.06 39.83 2.25
N LEU A 44 5.40 39.93 2.18
CA LEU A 44 6.30 38.86 2.61
C LEU A 44 6.28 38.69 4.14
N THR A 45 6.10 39.77 4.90
CA THR A 45 5.99 39.73 6.37
C THR A 45 4.72 38.99 6.76
N SER A 46 3.60 39.30 6.10
CA SER A 46 2.33 38.60 6.31
C SER A 46 2.45 37.11 5.95
N GLN A 47 3.15 36.78 4.86
CA GLN A 47 3.43 35.39 4.48
C GLN A 47 4.32 34.67 5.51
N ALA A 48 5.35 35.34 6.04
CA ALA A 48 6.21 34.79 7.08
C ALA A 48 5.42 34.47 8.36
N LEU A 49 4.57 35.41 8.81
CA LEU A 49 3.74 35.23 10.01
C LEU A 49 2.71 34.09 9.87
N SER A 50 2.20 33.87 8.66
CA SER A 50 1.23 32.82 8.34
C SER A 50 1.85 31.48 7.92
N ALA A 51 3.18 31.39 7.82
CA ALA A 51 3.85 30.17 7.42
C ALA A 51 3.60 29.04 8.44
N THR A 52 3.21 27.87 7.96
CA THR A 52 2.92 26.69 8.80
C THR A 52 4.01 25.64 8.75
N ASP A 53 4.97 25.75 7.83
CA ASP A 53 6.06 24.79 7.66
C ASP A 53 7.38 25.45 7.21
N TYR A 54 8.48 24.75 7.42
CA TYR A 54 9.83 25.22 7.10
C TYR A 54 10.06 25.45 5.60
N SER A 55 9.37 24.71 4.72
CA SER A 55 9.54 24.86 3.27
C SER A 55 8.96 26.17 2.75
N GLN A 56 7.89 26.65 3.38
CA GLN A 56 7.31 27.97 3.13
C GLN A 56 8.30 29.06 3.58
N LEU A 57 8.91 28.92 4.76
CA LEU A 57 9.93 29.86 5.24
C LEU A 57 11.13 29.96 4.31
N VAL A 58 11.68 28.84 3.83
CA VAL A 58 12.82 28.86 2.89
C VAL A 58 12.50 29.70 1.64
N LYS A 59 11.32 29.53 1.06
CA LYS A 59 10.87 30.31 -0.11
C LYS A 59 10.72 31.80 0.20
N ILE A 60 10.27 32.15 1.40
CA ILE A 60 10.11 33.55 1.82
C ILE A 60 11.48 34.18 2.09
N THR A 61 12.40 33.45 2.73
CA THR A 61 13.78 33.88 2.99
C THR A 61 14.55 34.17 1.70
N ASP A 62 14.43 33.32 0.67
CA ASP A 62 15.05 33.57 -0.65
C ASP A 62 14.55 34.86 -1.30
N ASN A 63 13.27 35.18 -1.10
CA ASN A 63 12.68 36.42 -1.60
C ASN A 63 13.08 37.63 -0.76
N TYR A 64 13.24 37.44 0.56
CA TYR A 64 13.77 38.45 1.48
C TYR A 64 15.19 38.85 1.10
N THR A 65 16.11 37.91 0.83
CA THR A 65 17.50 38.22 0.46
C THR A 65 17.56 39.15 -0.75
N LYS A 66 16.78 38.86 -1.80
CA LYS A 66 16.68 39.71 -3.00
C LYS A 66 16.10 41.09 -2.71
N LEU A 67 15.18 41.19 -1.75
CA LEU A 67 14.57 42.46 -1.35
C LEU A 67 15.53 43.30 -0.51
N ALA A 68 16.26 42.68 0.42
CA ALA A 68 17.25 43.32 1.26
C ALA A 68 18.42 43.90 0.44
N ASP A 69 18.93 43.14 -0.54
CA ASP A 69 19.99 43.62 -1.45
C ASP A 69 19.55 44.86 -2.23
N ARG A 70 18.30 44.86 -2.73
CA ARG A 70 17.72 45.99 -3.45
C ARG A 70 17.46 47.20 -2.56
N ALA A 71 17.01 46.98 -1.32
CA ALA A 71 16.84 48.03 -0.32
C ALA A 71 18.16 48.76 -0.07
N SER A 72 19.23 48.01 0.14
CA SER A 72 20.57 48.56 0.38
C SER A 72 21.04 49.41 -0.80
N SER A 73 20.97 48.88 -2.03
CA SER A 73 21.37 49.59 -3.25
C SER A 73 20.56 50.88 -3.46
N ASN A 74 19.25 50.85 -3.24
CA ASN A 74 18.40 52.02 -3.41
C ASN A 74 18.65 53.10 -2.35
N THR A 75 18.93 52.70 -1.11
CA THR A 75 19.29 53.65 -0.06
C THR A 75 20.59 54.38 -0.39
N GLN A 76 21.56 53.68 -0.98
CA GLN A 76 22.83 54.24 -1.41
C GLN A 76 22.65 55.25 -2.55
N ILE A 77 21.88 54.90 -3.59
CA ILE A 77 21.55 55.78 -4.72
C ILE A 77 20.82 57.05 -4.25
N LEU A 78 19.83 56.91 -3.35
CA LEU A 78 19.09 58.06 -2.81
C LEU A 78 19.96 58.98 -1.93
N LYS A 79 20.93 58.41 -1.22
CA LYS A 79 21.91 59.17 -0.44
C LYS A 79 22.88 59.94 -1.33
N GLU A 80 23.25 59.38 -2.47
CA GLU A 80 24.04 60.06 -3.50
C GLU A 80 23.25 61.22 -4.13
N LEU A 81 21.97 61.00 -4.45
CA LEU A 81 21.06 62.03 -5.01
C LEU A 81 20.69 63.14 -4.00
N SER A 82 20.60 62.82 -2.70
CA SER A 82 20.31 63.77 -1.62
C SER A 82 21.40 64.83 -1.39
N ASN A 83 22.62 64.61 -1.89
CA ASN A 83 23.70 65.59 -1.79
C ASN A 83 23.59 66.69 -2.85
N GLU A 84 22.72 66.52 -3.85
CA GLU A 84 22.32 67.54 -4.80
C GLU A 84 21.07 68.22 -4.22
N SER A 85 21.09 69.54 -4.04
CA SER A 85 20.11 70.32 -3.25
C SER A 85 18.67 70.33 -3.81
N ASN A 86 18.02 69.17 -3.90
CA ASN A 86 16.66 69.00 -4.39
C ASN A 86 15.70 68.73 -3.22
N PRO A 87 14.74 69.61 -2.93
CA PRO A 87 13.79 69.46 -1.81
C PRO A 87 12.84 68.25 -1.94
N LEU A 88 12.85 67.51 -3.06
CA LEU A 88 12.15 66.24 -3.22
C LEU A 88 12.90 65.04 -2.62
N THR A 89 14.10 65.21 -2.07
CA THR A 89 14.88 64.13 -1.44
C THR A 89 14.56 63.95 0.05
N GLU A 90 13.67 64.76 0.65
CA GLU A 90 13.07 64.53 1.98
C GLU A 90 12.02 63.40 1.98
N VAL A 91 12.06 62.50 1.00
CA VAL A 91 11.14 61.37 0.95
C VAL A 91 11.60 60.33 1.96
N ASN A 92 10.91 60.30 3.09
CA ASN A 92 10.98 59.33 4.18
C ASN A 92 10.80 57.85 3.74
N GLY A 93 10.60 57.57 2.45
CA GLY A 93 10.36 56.26 1.88
C GLY A 93 11.58 55.32 1.89
N SER A 94 12.81 55.82 1.89
CA SER A 94 13.99 54.96 2.09
C SER A 94 14.12 54.46 3.53
N ALA A 95 13.84 55.35 4.50
CA ALA A 95 13.80 55.00 5.91
C ALA A 95 12.67 54.01 6.21
N GLU A 96 11.47 54.29 5.67
CA GLU A 96 10.32 53.38 5.75
C GLU A 96 10.62 52.03 5.10
N MET A 97 11.27 52.01 3.93
CA MET A 97 11.65 50.75 3.27
C MET A 97 12.62 49.92 4.12
N LEU A 98 13.65 50.55 4.71
CA LEU A 98 14.59 49.86 5.60
C LEU A 98 13.88 49.31 6.85
N GLU A 99 12.99 50.09 7.46
CA GLU A 99 12.17 49.66 8.59
C GLU A 99 11.33 48.42 8.22
N LYS A 100 10.68 48.41 7.06
CA LYS A 100 9.87 47.27 6.59
C LYS A 100 10.69 46.03 6.30
N VAL A 101 11.88 46.17 5.73
CA VAL A 101 12.82 45.05 5.53
C VAL A 101 13.30 44.49 6.86
N GLN A 102 13.55 45.36 7.85
CA GLN A 102 13.94 44.94 9.20
C GLN A 102 12.81 44.21 9.94
N LEU A 103 11.56 44.67 9.82
CA LEU A 103 10.38 43.97 10.33
C LEU A 103 10.19 42.59 9.69
N LEU A 104 10.39 42.47 8.38
CA LEU A 104 10.37 41.18 7.69
C LEU A 104 11.47 40.24 8.21
N SER A 105 12.69 40.74 8.39
CA SER A 105 13.79 39.96 8.98
C SER A 105 13.42 39.44 10.37
N GLN A 106 12.86 40.29 11.21
CA GLN A 106 12.45 39.91 12.57
C GLN A 106 11.30 38.91 12.56
N ALA A 107 10.33 39.06 11.65
CA ALA A 107 9.24 38.09 11.48
C ALA A 107 9.77 36.73 11.01
N LEU A 108 10.73 36.70 10.09
CA LEU A 108 11.39 35.48 9.63
C LEU A 108 12.17 34.80 10.76
N GLU A 109 12.95 35.54 11.53
CA GLU A 109 13.70 35.02 12.68
C GLU A 109 12.76 34.42 13.73
N ASN A 110 11.74 35.18 14.15
CA ASN A 110 10.75 34.73 15.11
C ASN A 110 10.01 33.47 14.63
N LYS A 111 9.59 33.43 13.36
CA LYS A 111 8.87 32.26 12.83
C LYS A 111 9.79 31.06 12.64
N THR A 112 11.04 31.26 12.25
CA THR A 112 12.06 30.21 12.17
C THR A 112 12.30 29.59 13.55
N GLN A 113 12.38 30.41 14.59
CA GLN A 113 12.52 29.96 15.97
C GLN A 113 11.25 29.23 16.46
N GLU A 114 10.06 29.77 16.21
CA GLU A 114 8.78 29.16 16.58
C GLU A 114 8.60 27.77 15.92
N LEU A 115 8.74 27.70 14.59
CA LEU A 115 8.62 26.45 13.85
C LEU A 115 9.78 25.49 14.17
N GLY A 116 10.97 26.00 14.49
CA GLY A 116 12.10 25.19 14.95
C GLY A 116 11.78 24.47 16.27
N VAL A 117 11.25 25.20 17.26
CA VAL A 117 10.83 24.62 18.54
C VAL A 117 9.71 23.59 18.35
N GLN A 118 8.69 23.91 17.53
CA GLN A 118 7.61 22.97 17.22
C GLN A 118 8.12 21.72 16.49
N PHE A 119 9.02 21.90 15.53
CA PHE A 119 9.62 20.80 14.78
C PHE A 119 10.46 19.89 15.68
N SER A 120 11.32 20.45 16.53
CA SER A 120 12.11 19.67 17.48
C SER A 120 11.23 18.95 18.50
N SER A 121 10.18 19.61 19.02
CA SER A 121 9.21 18.98 19.92
C SER A 121 8.48 17.81 19.26
N ASN A 122 8.04 17.98 18.01
CA ASN A 122 7.39 16.93 17.24
C ASN A 122 8.37 15.78 16.91
N SER A 123 9.61 16.10 16.54
CA SER A 123 10.67 15.12 16.30
C SER A 123 10.94 14.26 17.54
N THR A 124 11.07 14.89 18.72
CA THR A 124 11.23 14.19 20.00
C THR A 124 10.02 13.31 20.33
N THR A 125 8.80 13.83 20.17
CA THR A 125 7.58 13.06 20.43
C THR A 125 7.47 11.83 19.53
N GLN A 126 7.76 11.98 18.23
CA GLN A 126 7.77 10.88 17.27
C GLN A 126 8.87 9.86 17.61
N TYR A 127 10.08 10.34 17.91
CA TYR A 127 11.19 9.48 18.35
C TYR A 127 10.79 8.64 19.57
N GLU A 128 10.23 9.26 20.61
CA GLU A 128 9.82 8.56 21.83
C GLU A 128 8.74 7.52 21.54
N ALA A 129 7.75 7.85 20.70
CA ALA A 129 6.70 6.93 20.29
C ALA A 129 7.27 5.69 19.58
N TYR A 130 8.12 5.88 18.57
CA TYR A 130 8.72 4.76 17.84
C TYR A 130 9.71 3.98 18.70
N ASN A 131 10.52 4.64 19.53
CA ASN A 131 11.44 3.99 20.45
C ASN A 131 10.70 3.07 21.44
N ASN A 132 9.54 3.51 21.95
CA ASN A 132 8.68 2.68 22.80
C ASN A 132 8.08 1.50 22.03
N SER A 133 7.59 1.71 20.80
CA SER A 133 7.08 0.63 19.95
C SER A 133 8.15 -0.41 19.60
N VAL A 134 9.37 0.04 19.31
CA VAL A 134 10.53 -0.84 19.06
C VAL A 134 10.86 -1.65 20.30
N ALA A 135 10.90 -1.05 21.49
CA ALA A 135 11.16 -1.77 22.74
C ALA A 135 10.09 -2.81 23.07
N ALA A 136 8.81 -2.47 22.87
CA ALA A 136 7.69 -3.40 23.05
C ALA A 136 7.78 -4.57 22.05
N LEU A 137 8.09 -4.28 20.79
CA LEU A 137 8.22 -5.31 19.75
C LEU A 137 9.45 -6.19 19.99
N SER A 138 10.58 -5.62 20.42
CA SER A 138 11.78 -6.36 20.82
C SER A 138 11.44 -7.43 21.87
N SER A 139 10.70 -7.05 22.92
CA SER A 139 10.30 -7.98 23.98
C SER A 139 9.42 -9.12 23.45
N ARG A 140 8.56 -8.84 22.46
CA ARG A 140 7.73 -9.85 21.80
C ARG A 140 8.56 -10.77 20.91
N VAL A 141 9.51 -10.23 20.14
CA VAL A 141 10.45 -11.01 19.32
C VAL A 141 11.28 -11.95 20.18
N ASP A 142 11.81 -11.47 21.31
CA ASP A 142 12.59 -12.29 22.23
C ASP A 142 11.78 -13.47 22.79
N SER A 143 10.49 -13.24 23.03
CA SER A 143 9.54 -14.23 23.57
C SER A 143 9.05 -15.26 22.56
N ILE A 144 9.39 -15.11 21.27
CA ILE A 144 9.02 -16.09 20.23
C ILE A 144 9.56 -17.47 20.63
N ASN A 145 8.64 -18.41 20.75
CA ASN A 145 8.89 -19.81 21.08
C ASN A 145 8.26 -20.80 20.08
N SER A 146 7.52 -20.31 19.07
CA SER A 146 6.82 -21.15 18.09
C SER A 146 6.75 -20.53 16.68
N PRO A 147 6.55 -21.34 15.62
CA PRO A 147 6.34 -20.84 14.26
C PRO A 147 5.17 -19.87 14.11
N ASN A 148 4.06 -20.12 14.81
CA ASN A 148 2.86 -19.28 14.70
C ASN A 148 3.11 -17.87 15.27
N GLU A 149 3.94 -17.75 16.30
CA GLU A 149 4.33 -16.44 16.84
C GLU A 149 5.23 -15.68 15.86
N VAL A 150 6.14 -16.36 15.14
CA VAL A 150 6.94 -15.73 14.07
C VAL A 150 6.05 -15.08 13.02
N ILE A 151 5.03 -15.81 12.54
CA ILE A 151 4.09 -15.34 11.51
C ILE A 151 3.24 -14.18 12.05
N SER A 152 2.77 -14.27 13.29
CA SER A 152 1.95 -13.25 13.93
C SER A 152 2.71 -11.92 14.09
N ILE A 153 3.96 -11.99 14.55
CA ILE A 153 4.80 -10.80 14.80
C ILE A 153 5.27 -10.14 13.51
N PHE A 154 5.39 -10.89 12.41
CA PHE A 154 5.84 -10.35 11.12
C PHE A 154 5.06 -9.10 10.70
N LYS A 155 3.73 -9.12 10.79
CA LYS A 155 2.88 -8.02 10.35
C LYS A 155 3.10 -6.75 11.16
N ASP A 156 3.28 -6.91 12.47
CA ASP A 156 3.52 -5.78 13.37
C ASP A 156 4.92 -5.18 13.14
N LEU A 157 5.91 -6.04 12.87
CA LEU A 157 7.26 -5.61 12.50
C LEU A 157 7.26 -4.88 11.15
N GLU A 158 6.62 -5.45 10.12
CA GLU A 158 6.50 -4.83 8.80
C GLU A 158 5.85 -3.44 8.89
N SER A 159 4.73 -3.33 9.62
CA SER A 159 4.03 -2.05 9.81
C SER A 159 4.92 -1.03 10.52
N LEU A 160 5.57 -1.42 11.62
CA LEU A 160 6.44 -0.52 12.37
C LEU A 160 7.61 -0.01 11.52
N LEU A 161 8.28 -0.91 10.79
CA LEU A 161 9.42 -0.54 9.94
C LEU A 161 9.00 0.38 8.80
N LYS A 162 7.82 0.14 8.21
CA LYS A 162 7.25 1.02 7.19
C LYS A 162 6.96 2.42 7.75
N ASP A 163 6.30 2.49 8.92
CA ASP A 163 5.97 3.76 9.55
C ASP A 163 7.22 4.57 9.92
N ILE A 164 8.27 3.91 10.42
CA ILE A 164 9.58 4.53 10.69
C ILE A 164 10.21 5.06 9.39
N GLY A 165 10.17 4.27 8.30
CA GLY A 165 10.68 4.68 7.00
C GLY A 165 9.97 5.91 6.43
N GLU A 166 8.63 5.93 6.51
CA GLU A 166 7.80 7.06 6.08
C GLU A 166 8.05 8.34 6.89
N ASN A 167 8.40 8.20 8.17
CA ASN A 167 8.68 9.32 9.08
C ASN A 167 10.17 9.65 9.25
N SER A 168 11.04 9.04 8.44
CA SER A 168 12.50 9.17 8.53
C SER A 168 13.01 10.61 8.54
N ARG A 169 12.35 11.55 7.84
CA ARG A 169 12.74 12.98 7.84
C ARG A 169 12.68 13.62 9.22
N TYR A 170 11.63 13.33 9.99
CA TYR A 170 11.49 13.84 11.36
C TYR A 170 12.45 13.15 12.31
N LEU A 171 12.64 11.84 12.14
CA LEU A 171 13.50 11.03 12.99
C LEU A 171 14.98 11.37 12.80
N ASN A 172 15.44 11.56 11.57
CA ASN A 172 16.82 11.95 11.25
C ASN A 172 17.23 13.30 11.83
N SER A 173 16.25 14.13 12.21
CA SER A 173 16.51 15.43 12.82
C SER A 173 16.60 15.37 14.35
N ASN A 174 16.36 14.19 14.95
CA ASN A 174 16.52 13.97 16.39
C ASN A 174 17.97 13.59 16.72
N ASP A 175 18.49 14.09 17.84
CA ASP A 175 19.86 13.77 18.29
C ASP A 175 20.07 12.26 18.54
N ASN A 176 19.01 11.54 18.87
CA ASN A 176 19.04 10.10 19.16
C ASN A 176 18.69 9.21 17.93
N ALA A 177 18.64 9.77 16.73
CA ALA A 177 18.29 9.01 15.52
C ALA A 177 19.15 7.74 15.34
N SER A 178 20.46 7.86 15.60
CA SER A 178 21.40 6.74 15.52
C SER A 178 21.08 5.60 16.49
N GLU A 179 20.60 5.92 17.69
CA GLU A 179 20.18 4.92 18.67
C GLU A 179 18.95 4.15 18.18
N LEU A 180 17.96 4.85 17.62
CA LEU A 180 16.77 4.22 17.05
C LEU A 180 17.12 3.29 15.89
N VAL A 181 18.01 3.72 14.99
CA VAL A 181 18.51 2.88 13.89
C VAL A 181 19.15 1.60 14.42
N ASN A 182 20.03 1.70 15.40
CA ASN A 182 20.67 0.53 16.00
C ASN A 182 19.65 -0.45 16.62
N LYS A 183 18.61 0.07 17.29
CA LYS A 183 17.53 -0.77 17.85
C LYS A 183 16.70 -1.43 16.75
N VAL A 184 16.38 -0.70 15.68
CA VAL A 184 15.66 -1.23 14.51
C VAL A 184 16.46 -2.35 13.84
N GLU A 185 17.76 -2.17 13.65
CA GLU A 185 18.64 -3.21 13.11
C GLU A 185 18.70 -4.43 14.03
N LEU A 186 18.79 -4.22 15.34
CA LEU A 186 18.82 -5.31 16.33
C LEU A 186 17.54 -6.14 16.30
N ILE A 187 16.36 -5.51 16.32
CA ILE A 187 15.09 -6.28 16.27
C ILE A 187 14.95 -7.05 14.96
N ALA A 188 15.42 -6.48 13.84
CA ALA A 188 15.37 -7.16 12.54
C ALA A 188 16.28 -8.39 12.53
N GLN A 189 17.48 -8.29 13.09
CA GLN A 189 18.41 -9.42 13.25
C GLN A 189 17.86 -10.49 14.20
N GLN A 190 17.31 -10.08 15.34
CA GLN A 190 16.70 -11.00 16.30
C GLN A 190 15.51 -11.75 15.68
N TYR A 191 14.63 -11.03 14.98
CA TYR A 191 13.49 -11.63 14.30
C TYR A 191 13.94 -12.60 13.21
N ALA A 192 14.93 -12.23 12.39
CA ALA A 192 15.49 -13.12 11.38
C ALA A 192 16.06 -14.41 12.02
N GLY A 193 16.82 -14.29 13.12
CA GLY A 193 17.33 -15.44 13.85
C GLY A 193 16.23 -16.35 14.41
N LYS A 194 15.13 -15.78 14.91
CA LYS A 194 13.94 -16.54 15.34
C LYS A 194 13.25 -17.22 14.16
N ALA A 195 13.08 -16.53 13.04
CA ALA A 195 12.50 -17.10 11.83
C ALA A 195 13.33 -18.30 11.32
N ASP A 196 14.65 -18.17 11.28
CA ASP A 196 15.54 -19.27 10.91
C ASP A 196 15.45 -20.46 11.88
N THR A 197 15.34 -20.17 13.18
CA THR A 197 15.22 -21.20 14.23
C THR A 197 13.94 -22.03 14.08
N TYR A 198 12.81 -21.39 13.77
CA TYR A 198 11.49 -22.04 13.71
C TYR A 198 11.06 -22.47 12.30
N SER A 199 11.77 -22.06 11.25
CA SER A 199 11.47 -22.46 9.87
C SER A 199 11.50 -23.99 9.67
N PRO A 200 12.48 -24.75 10.18
CA PRO A 200 12.50 -26.20 9.99
C PRO A 200 11.30 -26.92 10.63
N SER A 201 10.91 -26.54 11.85
CA SER A 201 9.76 -27.15 12.52
C SER A 201 8.46 -26.81 11.79
N PHE A 202 8.31 -25.57 11.35
CA PHE A 202 7.17 -25.16 10.51
C PHE A 202 7.07 -26.00 9.22
N MET A 203 8.19 -26.13 8.50
CA MET A 203 8.24 -26.91 7.25
C MET A 203 7.91 -28.38 7.49
N SER A 204 8.38 -28.95 8.60
CA SER A 204 8.06 -30.31 9.03
C SER A 204 6.57 -30.49 9.36
N ASP A 205 5.97 -29.53 10.07
CA ASP A 205 4.55 -29.56 10.42
C ASP A 205 3.66 -29.50 9.17
N ILE A 206 4.00 -28.61 8.22
CA ILE A 206 3.29 -28.52 6.94
C ILE A 206 3.46 -29.82 6.13
N GLY A 207 4.69 -30.34 6.03
CA GLY A 207 4.95 -31.59 5.33
C GLY A 207 4.15 -32.77 5.92
N SER A 208 4.05 -32.83 7.25
CA SER A 208 3.29 -33.86 7.95
C SER A 208 1.78 -33.75 7.69
N GLN A 209 1.23 -32.52 7.67
CA GLN A 209 -0.17 -32.29 7.35
C GLN A 209 -0.51 -32.66 5.90
N ILE A 210 0.34 -32.25 4.94
CA ILE A 210 0.19 -32.66 3.53
C ILE A 210 0.23 -34.19 3.40
N GLY A 211 1.19 -34.86 4.07
CA GLY A 211 1.29 -36.31 4.08
C GLY A 211 0.03 -36.99 4.61
N SER A 212 -0.48 -36.52 5.76
CA SER A 212 -1.71 -37.03 6.37
C SER A 212 -2.93 -36.91 5.44
N ILE A 213 -3.11 -35.75 4.79
CA ILE A 213 -4.19 -35.55 3.82
C ILE A 213 -4.04 -36.51 2.63
N ASN A 214 -2.82 -36.66 2.11
CA ASN A 214 -2.56 -37.55 0.99
C ASN A 214 -2.84 -39.03 1.34
N ASP A 215 -2.54 -39.45 2.57
CA ASP A 215 -2.88 -40.79 3.05
C ASP A 215 -4.41 -40.99 3.16
N LYS A 216 -5.16 -39.97 3.61
CA LYS A 216 -6.64 -40.02 3.57
C LYS A 216 -7.16 -40.16 2.13
N ILE A 217 -6.61 -39.40 1.18
CA ILE A 217 -6.98 -39.47 -0.24
C ILE A 217 -6.73 -40.88 -0.79
N ARG A 218 -5.55 -41.46 -0.54
CA ARG A 218 -5.22 -42.83 -0.95
C ARG A 218 -6.15 -43.88 -0.33
N GLY A 219 -6.48 -43.72 0.95
CA GLY A 219 -7.42 -44.59 1.64
C GLY A 219 -8.80 -44.58 0.99
N LEU A 220 -9.32 -43.40 0.67
CA LEU A 220 -10.59 -43.26 -0.06
C LEU A 220 -10.48 -43.83 -1.49
N MET A 221 -9.39 -43.55 -2.20
CA MET A 221 -9.17 -44.09 -3.55
C MET A 221 -9.29 -45.62 -3.57
N GLY A 222 -8.67 -46.30 -2.59
CA GLY A 222 -8.73 -47.76 -2.47
C GLY A 222 -10.14 -48.32 -2.17
N GLN A 223 -11.10 -47.48 -1.82
CA GLN A 223 -12.49 -47.88 -1.56
C GLN A 223 -13.41 -47.73 -2.76
N VAL A 224 -13.04 -46.93 -3.78
CA VAL A 224 -13.91 -46.53 -4.89
C VAL A 224 -14.53 -47.75 -5.58
N ASP A 225 -13.73 -48.74 -5.96
CA ASP A 225 -14.22 -49.90 -6.70
C ASP A 225 -15.23 -50.75 -5.91
N SER A 226 -15.13 -50.73 -4.58
CA SER A 226 -15.98 -51.52 -3.67
C SER A 226 -17.34 -50.88 -3.37
N LEU A 227 -17.53 -49.61 -3.73
CA LEU A 227 -18.80 -48.90 -3.55
C LEU A 227 -19.91 -49.63 -4.31
N ASN A 228 -20.98 -49.99 -3.62
CA ASN A 228 -22.07 -50.77 -4.20
C ASN A 228 -23.47 -50.33 -3.74
N SER A 229 -23.56 -49.41 -2.78
CA SER A 229 -24.83 -48.89 -2.28
C SER A 229 -24.86 -47.36 -2.20
N ASN A 230 -26.05 -46.77 -2.26
CA ASN A 230 -26.22 -45.33 -2.12
C ASN A 230 -25.68 -44.81 -0.78
N ILE A 231 -25.85 -45.56 0.31
CA ILE A 231 -25.36 -45.15 1.64
C ILE A 231 -23.83 -45.06 1.65
N GLU A 232 -23.13 -46.05 1.09
CA GLU A 232 -21.67 -46.03 0.96
C GLU A 232 -21.20 -44.88 0.08
N VAL A 233 -21.86 -44.65 -1.06
CA VAL A 233 -21.55 -43.53 -1.97
C VAL A 233 -21.71 -42.19 -1.26
N GLN A 234 -22.81 -41.95 -0.54
CA GLN A 234 -23.01 -40.70 0.19
C GLN A 234 -21.96 -40.50 1.29
N SER A 235 -21.65 -41.55 2.05
CA SER A 235 -20.59 -41.49 3.07
C SER A 235 -19.22 -41.18 2.46
N HIS A 236 -18.90 -41.78 1.32
CA HIS A 236 -17.65 -41.54 0.60
C HIS A 236 -17.56 -40.11 0.07
N ILE A 237 -18.61 -39.60 -0.60
CA ILE A 237 -18.67 -38.22 -1.10
C ILE A 237 -18.54 -37.20 0.05
N GLN A 238 -19.13 -37.49 1.21
CA GLN A 238 -19.00 -36.65 2.39
C GLN A 238 -17.54 -36.55 2.86
N GLN A 239 -16.81 -37.68 2.89
CA GLN A 239 -15.40 -37.69 3.26
C GLN A 239 -14.51 -36.96 2.23
N VAL A 240 -14.78 -37.14 0.94
CA VAL A 240 -14.09 -36.38 -0.14
C VAL A 240 -14.32 -34.88 0.03
N SER A 241 -15.56 -34.47 0.37
CA SER A 241 -15.89 -33.06 0.60
C SER A 241 -15.16 -32.48 1.81
N GLN A 242 -15.06 -33.24 2.91
CA GLN A 242 -14.29 -32.82 4.09
C GLN A 242 -12.81 -32.61 3.78
N ILE A 243 -12.21 -33.51 2.98
CA ILE A 243 -10.81 -33.34 2.54
C ILE A 243 -10.67 -32.09 1.66
N ARG A 244 -11.61 -31.84 0.75
CA ARG A 244 -11.60 -30.64 -0.09
C ARG A 244 -11.65 -29.37 0.76
N ASP A 245 -12.51 -29.34 1.79
CA ASP A 245 -12.62 -28.20 2.71
C ASP A 245 -11.33 -28.00 3.52
N GLU A 246 -10.72 -29.09 3.99
CA GLU A 246 -9.42 -29.08 4.67
C GLU A 246 -8.33 -28.49 3.75
N VAL A 247 -8.20 -28.99 2.51
CA VAL A 247 -7.25 -28.50 1.52
C VAL A 247 -7.48 -27.02 1.18
N ASN A 248 -8.74 -26.61 0.99
CA ASN A 248 -9.09 -25.22 0.69
C ASN A 248 -8.72 -24.27 1.84
N SER A 249 -8.94 -24.68 3.09
CA SER A 249 -8.59 -23.88 4.27
C SER A 249 -7.07 -23.65 4.41
N LEU A 250 -6.27 -24.58 3.87
CA LEU A 250 -4.81 -24.55 3.93
C LEU A 250 -4.16 -23.96 2.68
N ALA A 251 -4.94 -23.63 1.64
CA ALA A 251 -4.44 -23.26 0.31
C ALA A 251 -3.53 -22.03 0.31
N SER A 252 -3.84 -21.01 1.12
CA SER A 252 -3.02 -19.79 1.24
C SER A 252 -1.62 -20.07 1.81
N THR A 253 -1.49 -21.12 2.63
CA THR A 253 -0.23 -21.53 3.24
C THR A 253 0.50 -22.54 2.35
N TYR A 254 -0.21 -23.51 1.77
CA TYR A 254 0.41 -24.72 1.21
C TYR A 254 0.76 -24.63 -0.27
N LYS A 255 0.23 -23.64 -1.01
CA LYS A 255 0.40 -23.55 -2.47
C LYS A 255 1.86 -23.68 -2.96
N ASN A 256 2.83 -23.28 -2.13
CA ASN A 256 4.25 -23.28 -2.47
C ASN A 256 5.06 -24.43 -1.82
N PHE A 257 4.42 -25.35 -1.12
CA PHE A 257 5.10 -26.45 -0.43
C PHE A 257 5.24 -27.69 -1.31
N SER A 258 6.36 -28.39 -1.13
CA SER A 258 6.60 -29.67 -1.80
C SER A 258 5.50 -30.67 -1.43
N GLY A 259 4.98 -31.39 -2.42
CA GLY A 259 3.91 -32.39 -2.24
C GLY A 259 2.49 -31.82 -2.32
N SER A 260 2.27 -30.51 -2.18
CA SER A 260 0.92 -29.93 -2.30
C SER A 260 0.32 -30.11 -3.70
N LYS A 261 1.14 -30.02 -4.74
CA LYS A 261 0.72 -30.28 -6.12
C LYS A 261 0.24 -31.72 -6.31
N ASP A 262 1.00 -32.68 -5.81
CA ASP A 262 0.70 -34.11 -5.95
C ASP A 262 -0.54 -34.50 -5.13
N MET A 263 -0.71 -33.90 -3.94
CA MET A 263 -1.91 -34.03 -3.13
C MET A 263 -3.16 -33.52 -3.87
N ILE A 264 -3.09 -32.36 -4.52
CA ILE A 264 -4.19 -31.81 -5.31
C ILE A 264 -4.52 -32.74 -6.48
N PHE A 265 -3.52 -33.20 -7.22
CA PHE A 265 -3.75 -34.16 -8.31
C PHE A 265 -4.38 -35.47 -7.83
N SER A 266 -3.96 -35.97 -6.67
CA SER A 266 -4.54 -37.18 -6.09
C SER A 266 -6.01 -36.96 -5.69
N LEU A 267 -6.36 -35.76 -5.20
CA LEU A 267 -7.75 -35.40 -4.87
C LEU A 267 -8.62 -35.25 -6.13
N ASP A 268 -8.06 -34.71 -7.22
CA ASP A 268 -8.73 -34.60 -8.51
C ASP A 268 -8.97 -36.00 -9.10
N GLU A 269 -7.96 -36.86 -9.07
CA GLU A 269 -8.07 -38.26 -9.50
C GLU A 269 -9.13 -39.00 -8.68
N LEU A 270 -9.15 -38.81 -7.35
CA LEU A 270 -10.16 -39.39 -6.47
C LEU A 270 -11.57 -38.94 -6.90
N SER A 271 -11.75 -37.64 -7.11
CA SER A 271 -13.04 -37.08 -7.53
C SER A 271 -13.53 -37.66 -8.87
N ILE A 272 -12.63 -37.84 -9.84
CA ILE A 272 -12.94 -38.42 -11.16
C ILE A 272 -13.30 -39.90 -11.02
N SER A 273 -12.51 -40.67 -10.27
CA SER A 273 -12.75 -42.10 -10.06
C SER A 273 -14.08 -42.34 -9.31
N THR A 274 -14.36 -41.58 -8.25
CA THR A 274 -15.64 -41.63 -7.55
C THR A 274 -16.80 -41.31 -8.49
N HIS A 275 -16.69 -40.26 -9.31
CA HIS A 275 -17.75 -39.89 -10.25
C HIS A 275 -18.00 -41.00 -11.29
N THR A 276 -16.93 -41.54 -11.87
CA THR A 276 -16.99 -42.62 -12.86
C THR A 276 -17.68 -43.85 -12.27
N LYS A 277 -17.34 -44.23 -11.03
CA LYS A 277 -17.98 -45.35 -10.33
C LYS A 277 -19.48 -45.11 -10.09
N VAL A 278 -19.86 -43.92 -9.65
CA VAL A 278 -21.27 -43.58 -9.40
C VAL A 278 -22.07 -43.58 -10.71
N GLN A 279 -21.48 -43.09 -11.80
CA GLN A 279 -22.10 -43.14 -13.12
C GLN A 279 -22.32 -44.59 -13.58
N ASP A 280 -21.31 -45.45 -13.46
CA ASP A 280 -21.43 -46.87 -13.78
C ASP A 280 -22.50 -47.59 -12.95
N MET A 281 -22.63 -47.25 -11.66
CA MET A 281 -23.70 -47.78 -10.79
C MET A 281 -25.09 -47.30 -11.24
N PHE A 282 -25.22 -46.05 -11.65
CA PHE A 282 -26.47 -45.49 -12.15
C PHE A 282 -26.89 -46.16 -13.46
N ASP A 283 -25.97 -46.24 -14.43
CA ASP A 283 -26.19 -46.87 -15.73
C ASP A 283 -26.48 -48.36 -15.57
N SER A 284 -25.80 -49.03 -14.63
CA SER A 284 -26.08 -50.43 -14.26
C SER A 284 -27.51 -50.60 -13.77
N ASN A 285 -27.99 -49.71 -12.91
CA ASN A 285 -29.36 -49.77 -12.39
C ASN A 285 -30.40 -49.49 -13.48
N GLU A 286 -30.13 -48.56 -14.40
CA GLU A 286 -30.99 -48.27 -15.55
C GLU A 286 -31.14 -49.52 -16.44
N ILE A 287 -30.02 -50.14 -16.84
CA ILE A 287 -30.05 -51.35 -17.68
C ILE A 287 -30.77 -52.51 -16.96
N VAL A 288 -30.47 -52.76 -15.68
CA VAL A 288 -31.14 -53.83 -14.93
C VAL A 288 -32.64 -53.57 -14.81
N SER A 289 -33.06 -52.31 -14.62
CA SER A 289 -34.48 -51.94 -14.59
C SER A 289 -35.18 -52.22 -15.92
N ASP A 290 -34.51 -51.97 -17.05
CA ASP A 290 -35.03 -52.26 -18.39
C ASP A 290 -35.09 -53.77 -18.68
N LEU A 291 -34.22 -54.57 -18.06
CA LEU A 291 -34.19 -56.04 -18.19
C LEU A 291 -35.21 -56.74 -17.29
N MET A 292 -35.59 -56.15 -16.16
CA MET A 292 -36.50 -56.73 -15.16
C MET A 292 -37.82 -57.27 -15.75
N PRO A 293 -38.50 -56.59 -16.69
CA PRO A 293 -39.73 -57.11 -17.31
C PRO A 293 -39.54 -58.39 -18.15
N LEU A 294 -38.30 -58.73 -18.50
CA LEU A 294 -37.95 -59.86 -19.36
C LEU A 294 -37.55 -61.12 -18.58
N VAL A 295 -37.50 -61.06 -17.24
CA VAL A 295 -36.96 -62.15 -16.38
C VAL A 295 -37.67 -63.49 -16.59
N ASP A 296 -38.98 -63.47 -16.88
CA ASP A 296 -39.80 -64.65 -17.17
C ASP A 296 -39.70 -65.14 -18.63
N ASN A 297 -38.98 -64.43 -19.50
CA ASN A 297 -38.75 -64.79 -20.90
C ASN A 297 -37.23 -64.96 -21.18
N PRO A 298 -36.70 -66.18 -21.00
CA PRO A 298 -35.28 -66.50 -21.16
C PRO A 298 -34.62 -66.03 -22.46
N GLU A 299 -35.30 -66.21 -23.60
CA GLU A 299 -34.74 -65.88 -24.92
C GLU A 299 -34.69 -64.36 -25.12
N ALA A 300 -35.75 -63.66 -24.70
CA ALA A 300 -35.81 -62.20 -24.77
C ALA A 300 -34.77 -61.56 -23.84
N LEU A 301 -34.62 -62.06 -22.61
CA LEU A 301 -33.63 -61.57 -21.66
C LEU A 301 -32.20 -61.77 -22.17
N SER A 302 -31.86 -62.98 -22.63
CA SER A 302 -30.54 -63.29 -23.19
C SER A 302 -30.19 -62.39 -24.39
N ARG A 303 -31.17 -62.11 -25.25
CA ARG A 303 -31.00 -61.20 -26.40
C ARG A 303 -30.77 -59.75 -25.95
N ALA A 304 -31.56 -59.27 -25.00
CA ALA A 304 -31.45 -57.90 -24.48
C ALA A 304 -30.11 -57.65 -23.80
N VAL A 305 -29.60 -58.62 -23.02
CA VAL A 305 -28.27 -58.54 -22.40
C VAL A 305 -27.15 -58.46 -23.45
N LYS A 306 -27.20 -59.27 -24.51
CA LYS A 306 -26.23 -59.18 -25.63
C LYS A 306 -26.28 -57.85 -26.35
N GLU A 307 -27.47 -57.28 -26.51
CA GLU A 307 -27.65 -55.98 -27.14
C GLU A 307 -27.11 -54.85 -26.26
N ALA A 308 -27.34 -54.91 -24.94
CA ALA A 308 -26.79 -53.96 -23.99
C ALA A 308 -25.24 -53.98 -23.99
N SER A 309 -24.63 -55.17 -24.09
CA SER A 309 -23.16 -55.35 -24.16
C SER A 309 -22.55 -54.73 -25.42
N ILE A 310 -23.29 -54.69 -26.54
CA ILE A 310 -22.82 -54.07 -27.77
C ILE A 310 -22.97 -52.53 -27.72
N ARG A 311 -23.98 -52.05 -26.99
CA ARG A 311 -24.37 -50.63 -26.97
C ARG A 311 -23.74 -49.83 -25.85
N SER A 312 -23.21 -50.49 -24.82
CA SER A 312 -22.74 -49.84 -23.60
C SER A 312 -21.52 -50.57 -23.01
N ASP A 313 -20.66 -49.83 -22.33
CA ASP A 313 -19.50 -50.37 -21.62
C ASP A 313 -19.77 -50.48 -20.10
N VAL A 314 -21.01 -50.77 -19.72
CA VAL A 314 -21.45 -50.77 -18.31
C VAL A 314 -21.01 -52.04 -17.60
N SER A 315 -20.45 -51.89 -16.40
CA SER A 315 -19.75 -52.98 -15.71
C SER A 315 -20.67 -54.15 -15.33
N VAL A 316 -21.93 -53.91 -14.98
CA VAL A 316 -22.88 -55.00 -14.66
C VAL A 316 -23.18 -55.87 -15.88
N VAL A 317 -23.22 -55.27 -17.07
CA VAL A 317 -23.49 -56.01 -18.31
C VAL A 317 -22.28 -56.88 -18.65
N GLU A 318 -21.10 -56.27 -18.72
CA GLU A 318 -19.88 -56.94 -19.16
C GLU A 318 -19.38 -57.98 -18.15
N ASN A 319 -19.33 -57.62 -16.86
CA ASN A 319 -18.67 -58.44 -15.84
C ASN A 319 -19.62 -59.40 -15.12
N VAL A 320 -20.93 -59.12 -15.13
CA VAL A 320 -21.91 -59.89 -14.34
C VAL A 320 -22.91 -60.64 -15.20
N LEU A 321 -23.59 -59.97 -16.14
CA LEU A 321 -24.70 -60.55 -16.89
C LEU A 321 -24.24 -61.33 -18.13
N MET A 322 -23.31 -60.79 -18.92
CA MET A 322 -22.80 -61.44 -20.13
C MET A 322 -22.20 -62.84 -19.88
N PRO A 323 -21.43 -63.08 -18.80
CA PRO A 323 -20.95 -64.43 -18.46
C PRO A 323 -22.07 -65.46 -18.20
N LEU A 324 -23.27 -65.00 -17.85
CA LEU A 324 -24.43 -65.83 -17.53
C LEU A 324 -25.41 -65.96 -18.71
N VAL A 325 -25.13 -65.34 -19.86
CA VAL A 325 -26.10 -65.18 -20.95
C VAL A 325 -26.63 -66.49 -21.56
N ASN A 326 -25.88 -67.59 -21.39
CA ASN A 326 -26.25 -68.94 -21.83
C ASN A 326 -26.81 -69.82 -20.69
N LYS A 327 -26.95 -69.27 -19.49
CA LYS A 327 -27.40 -69.94 -18.27
C LYS A 327 -28.70 -69.32 -17.76
N THR A 328 -29.79 -69.60 -18.46
CA THR A 328 -31.12 -69.01 -18.25
C THR A 328 -31.51 -68.78 -16.79
N ASN A 329 -31.48 -69.83 -15.95
CA ASN A 329 -31.93 -69.72 -14.56
C ASN A 329 -30.99 -68.86 -13.70
N GLU A 330 -29.68 -68.87 -13.99
CA GLU A 330 -28.70 -68.06 -13.27
C GLU A 330 -28.78 -66.59 -13.69
N LEU A 331 -29.04 -66.33 -14.98
CA LEU A 331 -29.22 -64.97 -15.51
C LEU A 331 -30.49 -64.33 -14.94
N SER A 332 -31.64 -65.02 -15.02
CA SER A 332 -32.91 -64.54 -14.48
C SER A 332 -32.86 -64.32 -12.97
N ALA A 333 -32.10 -65.12 -12.21
CA ALA A 333 -31.94 -64.93 -10.77
C ALA A 333 -30.97 -63.79 -10.41
N LYS A 334 -30.16 -63.32 -11.36
CA LYS A 334 -29.13 -62.30 -11.12
C LYS A 334 -29.62 -60.88 -11.45
N VAL A 335 -30.49 -60.75 -12.45
CA VAL A 335 -31.27 -59.53 -12.77
C VAL A 335 -32.28 -59.27 -11.67
#